data_AF-A0A4Y2NHH7-F1
#
_entry.id   AF-A0A4Y2NHH7-F1
#
_cell.length_a   1.000
_cell.length_b   1.000
_cell.length_c   1.000
_cell.angle_alpha   90.00
_cell.angle_beta   90.00
_cell.angle_gamma   90.00
#
_symmetry.space_group_name_H-M   'P 1'
#
loop_
_entity.id
_entity.type
_entity.pdbx_description
1 polymer ?
#
loop_
_entity_poly.entity_id
_entity_poly.type
_entity_poly.pdbx_seq_one_letter_code
_entity_poly.pdbx_strand_id
1 'polypeptide(L)'
;MLDLCSGKRDLKNVWLCMYKNLGNHCRNGGKTEKNAIISTLKKMPFFIATDGSNKSDFKLYLVVTFHNEETQKIESSLLSTSALEGDSTGVNIANLILNELKSNNIPLENCLA
;
A
#
# COMPACT_ATOMS: atom_id res chain seq x y z
N MET A 1 28.22 17.14 -1.56
CA MET A 1 29.14 16.06 -1.97
C MET A 1 28.28 14.99 -2.62
N LEU A 2 28.19 15.03 -3.94
CA LEU A 2 27.52 14.02 -4.76
C LEU A 2 28.46 12.82 -4.85
N ASP A 3 27.98 11.58 -4.65
CA ASP A 3 28.20 10.53 -5.65
C ASP A 3 27.44 9.21 -5.43
N LEU A 4 26.98 8.69 -6.56
CA LEU A 4 26.87 7.28 -6.97
C LEU A 4 26.02 6.30 -6.14
N CYS A 5 24.86 5.94 -6.71
CA CYS A 5 24.65 4.56 -7.13
C CYS A 5 23.69 4.48 -8.31
N SER A 6 24.26 4.52 -9.51
CA SER A 6 23.70 3.87 -10.69
C SER A 6 23.75 2.35 -10.46
N GLY A 7 22.65 1.77 -10.01
CA GLY A 7 22.54 0.32 -9.83
C GLY A 7 21.14 -0.10 -10.22
N LYS A 8 21.03 -1.08 -11.13
CA LYS A 8 19.76 -1.73 -11.49
C LYS A 8 18.91 -1.89 -10.23
N ARG A 9 17.71 -1.31 -10.22
CA ARG A 9 16.75 -1.39 -9.12
C ARG A 9 16.37 -2.85 -8.93
N ASP A 10 17.13 -3.55 -8.09
CA ASP A 10 16.85 -4.91 -7.71
C ASP A 10 15.64 -4.86 -6.78
N LEU A 11 14.48 -5.32 -7.27
CA LEU A 11 13.18 -5.30 -6.58
C LEU A 11 13.28 -5.87 -5.15
N LYS A 12 14.22 -6.78 -4.91
CA LYS A 12 14.51 -7.38 -3.60
C LYS A 12 14.98 -6.35 -2.57
N ASN A 13 15.83 -5.40 -2.97
CA ASN A 13 16.36 -4.37 -2.07
C ASN A 13 15.33 -3.28 -1.78
N VAL A 14 14.43 -3.00 -2.74
CA VAL A 14 13.29 -2.10 -2.54
C VAL A 14 12.33 -2.69 -1.49
N TRP A 15 11.98 -3.98 -1.65
CA TRP A 15 11.09 -4.68 -0.72
C TRP A 15 11.65 -4.76 0.71
N LEU A 16 12.95 -5.06 0.86
CA LEU A 16 13.60 -5.10 2.17
C LEU A 16 13.68 -3.70 2.82
N CYS A 17 13.84 -2.64 2.03
CA CYS A 17 13.85 -1.25 2.52
C CYS A 17 12.45 -0.80 2.97
N MET A 18 11.39 -1.22 2.26
CA MET A 18 10.01 -0.98 2.68
C MET A 18 9.70 -1.64 4.02
N TYR A 19 10.08 -2.91 4.22
CA TYR A 19 9.85 -3.64 5.47
C TYR A 19 10.54 -2.99 6.68
N LYS A 20 11.74 -2.42 6.51
CA LYS A 20 12.46 -1.73 7.59
C LYS A 20 11.81 -0.41 8.01
N ASN A 21 11.08 0.25 7.10
CA ASN A 21 10.35 1.50 7.40
C ASN A 21 8.91 1.27 7.92
N LEU A 22 8.36 0.07 7.74
CA LEU A 22 7.04 -0.34 8.24
C LEU A 22 6.94 -0.44 9.77
N GLY A 23 8.08 -0.48 10.48
CA GLY A 23 8.14 -0.74 11.93
C GLY A 23 7.45 0.27 12.85
N ASN A 24 6.97 1.43 12.35
CA ASN A 24 6.44 2.51 13.18
C ASN A 24 5.05 3.05 12.79
N HIS A 25 4.32 2.46 11.83
CA HIS A 25 3.11 3.10 11.29
C HIS A 25 1.92 2.17 10.97
N CYS A 26 1.68 1.15 11.78
CA CYS A 26 0.39 0.44 11.81
C CYS A 26 -0.47 0.95 12.97
N ARG A 27 -0.75 2.26 13.01
CA ARG A 27 -1.77 2.81 13.92
C ARG A 27 -3.11 2.73 13.19
N ASN A 28 -4.13 2.14 13.82
CA ASN A 28 -5.50 2.16 13.28
C ASN A 28 -5.95 3.61 13.18
N GLY A 29 -5.72 4.22 12.02
CA GLY A 29 -6.06 5.60 11.78
C GLY A 29 -7.56 5.78 11.82
N GLY A 30 -8.02 6.82 12.51
CA GLY A 30 -9.43 7.19 12.50
C GLY A 30 -9.92 7.50 11.08
N LYS A 31 -11.24 7.63 10.91
CA LYS A 31 -11.87 7.97 9.62
C LYS A 31 -11.20 9.16 8.91
N THR A 32 -10.72 10.13 9.69
CA THR A 32 -10.00 11.32 9.20
C THR A 32 -8.66 10.99 8.54
N GLU A 33 -7.88 10.07 9.12
CA GLU A 33 -6.57 9.66 8.59
C GLU A 33 -6.72 8.84 7.30
N LYS A 34 -7.70 7.91 7.26
CA LYS A 34 -8.01 7.16 6.02
C LYS A 34 -8.40 8.10 4.87
N ASN A 35 -9.21 9.12 5.15
CA ASN A 35 -9.62 10.10 4.13
C ASN A 35 -8.44 10.93 3.60
N ALA A 36 -7.48 11.29 4.46
CA ALA A 36 -6.27 12.01 4.06
C ALA A 36 -5.39 11.14 3.13
N ILE A 37 -5.23 9.86 3.47
CA ILE A 37 -4.53 8.88 2.63
C ILE A 37 -5.23 8.79 1.26
N ILE A 38 -6.55 8.55 1.23
CA ILE A 38 -7.32 8.45 -0.03
C ILE A 38 -7.17 9.71 -0.89
N SER A 39 -7.23 10.90 -0.29
CA SER A 39 -7.04 12.17 -1.00
C SER A 39 -5.66 12.26 -1.68
N THR A 40 -4.63 11.73 -1.01
CA THR A 40 -3.26 11.68 -1.53
C THR A 40 -3.14 10.69 -2.69
N LEU A 41 -3.65 9.46 -2.53
CA LEU A 41 -3.61 8.42 -3.57
C LEU A 41 -4.34 8.81 -4.85
N LYS A 42 -5.34 9.69 -4.76
CA LYS A 42 -6.04 10.25 -5.92
C LYS A 42 -5.18 11.15 -6.80
N LYS A 43 -4.10 11.70 -6.28
CA LYS A 43 -3.27 12.70 -6.97
C LYS A 43 -1.85 12.22 -7.22
N MET A 44 -1.36 11.31 -6.38
CA MET A 44 0.03 10.91 -6.35
C MET A 44 0.20 9.45 -6.72
N PRO A 45 1.31 9.10 -7.40
CA PRO A 45 1.67 7.71 -7.63
C PRO A 45 1.88 6.96 -6.31
N PHE A 46 1.46 5.69 -6.28
CA PHE A 46 1.60 4.84 -5.11
C PHE A 46 1.86 3.38 -5.50
N PHE A 47 2.45 2.63 -4.56
CA PHE A 47 2.53 1.19 -4.62
C PHE A 47 1.51 0.58 -3.68
N ILE A 48 0.96 -0.58 -4.04
CA ILE A 48 0.11 -1.37 -3.16
C ILE A 48 0.76 -2.71 -2.87
N ALA A 49 0.75 -3.10 -1.59
CA ALA A 49 1.18 -4.38 -1.11
C ALA A 49 0.02 -5.06 -0.37
N THR A 50 -0.05 -6.37 -0.47
CA THR A 50 -1.00 -7.19 0.27
C THR A 50 -0.26 -8.07 1.25
N ASP A 51 -0.67 -8.06 2.52
CA ASP A 51 -0.28 -9.06 3.50
C ASP A 51 -1.53 -9.81 3.98
N GLY A 52 -1.38 -11.03 4.47
CA GLY A 52 -2.50 -11.89 4.85
C GLY A 52 -2.30 -12.52 6.21
N SER A 53 -3.35 -12.57 7.01
CA SER A 53 -3.39 -13.40 8.22
C SER A 53 -4.19 -14.66 7.95
N ASN A 54 -3.57 -15.81 8.23
CA ASN A 54 -4.23 -17.12 8.23
C ASN A 54 -4.84 -17.49 9.60
N LYS A 55 -4.84 -16.56 10.56
CA LYS A 55 -5.55 -16.72 11.83
C LYS A 55 -7.06 -16.50 11.63
N SER A 56 -7.84 -16.75 12.68
CA SER A 56 -9.31 -16.85 12.77
C SER A 56 -10.20 -16.03 11.82
N ASP A 57 -9.70 -14.92 11.27
CA ASP A 57 -10.48 -13.94 10.53
C ASP A 57 -10.19 -13.92 9.02
N PHE A 58 -9.20 -14.68 8.51
CA PHE A 58 -8.81 -14.74 7.09
C PHE A 58 -8.83 -13.36 6.40
N LYS A 59 -8.08 -12.41 6.96
CA LYS A 59 -8.04 -11.02 6.49
C LYS A 59 -6.84 -10.76 5.62
N LEU A 60 -7.05 -10.01 4.54
CA LEU A 60 -6.01 -9.36 3.76
C LEU A 60 -5.88 -7.90 4.20
N TYR A 61 -4.64 -7.51 4.47
CA TYR A 61 -4.22 -6.15 4.77
C TYR A 61 -3.74 -5.52 3.48
N LEU A 62 -4.46 -4.49 3.01
CA LEU A 62 -4.00 -3.67 1.90
C LEU A 62 -3.19 -2.51 2.45
N VAL A 63 -1.90 -2.48 2.13
CA VAL A 63 -0.97 -1.43 2.53
C VAL A 63 -0.58 -0.64 1.30
N VAL A 64 -0.70 0.68 1.39
CA VAL A 64 -0.24 1.59 0.34
C VAL A 64 1.04 2.26 0.76
N THR A 65 1.93 2.49 -0.20
CA THR A 65 3.14 3.27 -0.01
C THR A 65 3.18 4.41 -1.01
N PHE A 66 3.31 5.63 -0.51
CA PHE A 66 3.24 6.85 -1.31
C PHE A 66 4.24 7.88 -0.80
N HIS A 67 4.52 8.89 -1.61
CA HIS A 67 5.29 10.05 -1.19
C HIS A 67 4.38 11.05 -0.48
N ASN A 68 4.62 11.29 0.80
CA ASN A 68 3.95 12.34 1.56
C ASN A 68 4.67 13.68 1.29
N GLU A 69 3.96 14.60 0.63
CA GLU A 69 4.50 15.91 0.25
C GLU A 69 4.75 16.82 1.47
N GLU A 70 4.01 16.66 2.57
CA GLU A 70 4.20 17.49 3.76
C GLU A 70 5.48 17.11 4.50
N THR A 71 5.74 15.81 4.62
CA THR A 71 6.92 15.30 5.34
C THR A 71 8.12 15.08 4.43
N GLN A 72 7.95 15.17 3.11
CA GLN A 72 8.95 14.87 2.07
C GLN A 72 9.56 13.47 2.24
N LYS A 73 8.72 12.50 2.64
CA LYS A 73 9.12 11.12 2.93
C LYS A 73 8.22 10.13 2.23
N ILE A 74 8.78 8.94 1.99
CA ILE A 74 7.98 7.77 1.62
C ILE A 74 7.33 7.23 2.88
N GLU A 75 6.01 7.16 2.87
CA GLU A 75 5.20 6.67 3.98
C GLU A 75 4.40 5.45 3.54
N SER A 76 4.17 4.54 4.48
CA SER A 76 3.30 3.38 4.26
C SER A 76 2.14 3.44 5.24
N SER A 77 0.94 3.09 4.77
CA SER A 77 -0.26 3.14 5.59
C SER A 77 -1.24 2.05 5.19
N LEU A 78 -2.01 1.59 6.18
CA LEU A 78 -3.07 0.62 5.97
C LEU A 78 -4.25 1.31 5.27
N LEU A 79 -4.61 0.83 4.08
CA LEU A 79 -5.76 1.31 3.31
C LEU A 79 -7.05 0.61 3.77
N SER A 80 -7.00 -0.72 3.87
CA SER A 80 -8.14 -1.53 4.30
C SER A 80 -7.73 -2.88 4.87
N THR A 81 -8.65 -3.45 5.64
CA THR A 81 -8.63 -4.83 6.12
C THR A 81 -9.86 -5.53 5.58
N SER A 82 -9.70 -6.19 4.45
CA SER A 82 -10.82 -6.85 3.76
C SER A 82 -10.70 -8.36 3.93
N ALA A 83 -11.83 -9.01 4.26
CA ALA A 83 -11.90 -10.45 4.18
C ALA A 83 -11.89 -10.86 2.70
N LEU A 84 -11.16 -11.92 2.39
CA LEU A 84 -11.24 -12.50 1.06
C LEU A 84 -12.43 -13.46 1.01
N GLU A 85 -13.34 -13.25 0.07
CA GLU A 85 -14.44 -14.18 -0.17
C GLU A 85 -13.97 -15.29 -1.12
N GLY A 86 -14.20 -16.55 -0.74
CA GLY A 86 -13.82 -17.72 -1.55
C GLY A 86 -12.33 -18.05 -1.51
N ASP A 87 -11.83 -18.66 -2.59
CA ASP A 87 -10.45 -19.17 -2.66
C ASP A 87 -9.40 -18.05 -2.68
N SER A 88 -8.26 -18.29 -2.03
CA SER A 88 -7.09 -17.39 -2.01
C SER A 88 -6.26 -17.40 -3.30
N THR A 89 -6.93 -17.26 -4.44
CA THR A 89 -6.27 -17.15 -5.75
C THR A 89 -5.77 -15.73 -6.01
N GLY A 90 -4.73 -15.60 -6.84
CA GLY A 90 -4.23 -14.28 -7.27
C GLY A 90 -5.30 -13.43 -7.96
N VAL A 91 -6.24 -14.05 -8.68
CA VAL A 91 -7.36 -13.35 -9.34
C VAL A 91 -8.31 -12.73 -8.31
N ASN A 92 -8.67 -13.47 -7.27
CA ASN A 92 -9.56 -12.96 -6.22
C ASN A 92 -8.90 -11.83 -5.43
N ILE A 93 -7.59 -11.96 -5.14
CA ILE A 93 -6.81 -10.91 -4.48
C ILE A 93 -6.76 -9.64 -5.36
N ALA A 94 -6.47 -9.79 -6.66
CA ALA A 94 -6.45 -8.65 -7.59
C ALA A 94 -7.82 -7.97 -7.69
N ASN A 95 -8.89 -8.75 -7.78
CA ASN A 95 -10.26 -8.21 -7.81
C ASN A 95 -10.61 -7.46 -6.53
N LEU A 96 -10.20 -7.97 -5.37
CA LEU A 96 -10.38 -7.29 -4.09
C LEU A 96 -9.66 -5.94 -4.06
N ILE A 97 -8.41 -5.87 -4.54
CA ILE A 97 -7.66 -4.63 -4.66
C ILE A 97 -8.38 -3.63 -5.57
N LEU A 98 -8.78 -4.08 -6.78
CA LEU A 98 -9.46 -3.24 -7.76
C LEU A 98 -10.79 -2.69 -7.21
N ASN A 99 -11.55 -3.51 -6.49
CA ASN A 99 -12.81 -3.11 -5.88
C ASN A 99 -12.59 -2.07 -4.76
N GLU A 100 -11.56 -2.23 -3.92
CA GLU A 100 -11.23 -1.24 -2.90
C GLU A 100 -10.80 0.10 -3.53
N LEU A 101 -9.96 0.08 -4.57
CA LEU A 101 -9.57 1.31 -5.26
C LEU A 101 -10.80 2.00 -5.88
N LYS A 102 -11.64 1.23 -6.57
CA LYS A 102 -12.85 1.74 -7.21
C LYS A 102 -13.85 2.31 -6.21
N SER A 103 -14.10 1.64 -5.08
CA SER A 103 -15.05 2.11 -4.07
C SER A 103 -14.63 3.42 -3.41
N ASN A 104 -13.32 3.68 -3.31
CA ASN A 104 -12.76 4.93 -2.78
C ASN A 104 -12.50 6.00 -3.87
N ASN A 105 -12.84 5.72 -5.13
CA ASN A 105 -12.55 6.55 -6.30
C ASN A 105 -11.05 6.84 -6.48
N ILE A 106 -10.20 5.87 -6.19
CA ILE A 106 -8.75 5.97 -6.41
C ILE A 106 -8.46 5.51 -7.85
N PRO A 107 -7.83 6.37 -8.68
CA PRO A 107 -7.47 6.04 -10.05
C PRO A 107 -6.42 4.92 -10.11
N LEU A 108 -6.64 3.93 -10.96
CA LEU A 108 -5.72 2.80 -11.15
C LEU A 108 -4.44 3.26 -11.85
N GLU A 109 -4.49 4.32 -12.65
CA GLU A 109 -3.35 4.92 -13.34
C GLU A 109 -2.28 5.49 -12.39
N ASN A 110 -2.64 5.79 -11.13
CA ASN A 110 -1.68 6.15 -10.09
C ASN A 110 -1.06 4.91 -9.42
N CYS A 111 -1.65 3.73 -9.68
CA CYS A 111 -1.17 2.37 -9.44
C CYS A 111 0.20 2.05 -10.05
N LEU A 112 1.31 2.15 -9.31
CA LEU A 112 2.60 1.66 -9.80
C LEU A 112 2.68 0.13 -9.61
N ALA A 113 2.89 -0.58 -10.71
CA ALA A 113 3.04 -2.05 -10.78
C ALA A 113 4.49 -2.48 -11.03
#